data_AF-A0A2E6G6L8-F1
#
_entry.id   AF-A0A2E6G6L8-F1
#
_cell.length_a   1.000
_cell.length_b   1.000
_cell.length_c   1.000
_cell.angle_alpha   90.00
_cell.angle_beta   90.00
_cell.angle_gamma   90.00
#
_symmetry.space_group_name_H-M   'P 1'
#
loop_
_entity.id
_entity.type
_entity.pdbx_description
1 polymer ?
#
loop_
_entity_poly.entity_id
_entity_poly.type
_entity_poly.pdbx_seq_one_letter_code
_entity_poly.pdbx_strand_id
1 'polypeptide(L)'
;MKVKRWDTFLAGTLGGVLSAIVGYLLLGSIWGWAQAESLQYFHEEVFVRSPLFKDRILSVCALSIVPAFHLAYRRRMDRFAKGTLFVMIALVMSIVWLQMGTP
;
A
#
# COMPACT_ATOMS: atom_id res chain seq x y z
N MET A 1 31.45 -7.38 -2.05
CA MET A 1 30.08 -6.93 -1.74
C MET A 1 29.14 -8.11 -1.94
N LYS A 2 28.60 -8.74 -0.88
CA LYS A 2 27.69 -9.88 -1.05
C LYS A 2 26.37 -9.36 -1.62
N VAL A 3 26.06 -9.70 -2.87
CA VAL A 3 24.76 -9.42 -3.47
C VAL A 3 23.71 -10.13 -2.62
N LYS A 4 22.90 -9.37 -1.87
CA LYS A 4 21.72 -9.95 -1.21
C LYS A 4 20.82 -10.42 -2.35
N ARG A 5 20.53 -11.71 -2.40
CA ARG A 5 19.71 -12.35 -3.46
C ARG A 5 18.35 -11.67 -3.69
N TRP A 6 17.87 -10.93 -2.69
CA TRP A 6 16.61 -10.19 -2.69
C TRP A 6 16.73 -8.69 -3.01
N ASP A 7 17.94 -8.17 -3.23
CA ASP A 7 18.15 -6.76 -3.61
C ASP A 7 17.99 -6.58 -5.12
N THR A 8 16.76 -6.76 -5.59
CA THR A 8 16.38 -6.50 -6.98
C THR A 8 15.22 -5.51 -7.00
N PHE A 9 15.13 -4.77 -8.11
CA PHE A 9 14.02 -3.83 -8.31
C PHE A 9 12.67 -4.55 -8.23
N LEU A 10 12.56 -5.70 -8.91
CA LEU A 10 11.33 -6.51 -8.92
C LEU A 10 10.93 -7.00 -7.51
N ALA A 11 11.90 -7.46 -6.71
CA ALA A 11 11.62 -7.85 -5.33
C ALA A 11 11.13 -6.65 -4.49
N GLY A 12 11.71 -5.46 -4.72
CA GLY A 12 11.25 -4.22 -4.11
C GLY A 12 9.83 -3.85 -4.51
N THR A 13 9.50 -3.95 -5.80
CA THR A 13 8.15 -3.68 -6.31
C THR A 13 7.14 -4.65 -5.71
N LEU A 14 7.44 -5.95 -5.71
CA LEU A 14 6.58 -6.96 -5.09
C LEU A 14 6.43 -6.71 -3.58
N GLY A 15 7.51 -6.32 -2.90
CA GLY A 15 7.48 -5.93 -1.49
C GLY A 15 6.57 -4.72 -1.24
N GLY A 16 6.63 -3.70 -2.09
CA GLY A 16 5.76 -2.52 -2.00
C GLY A 16 4.29 -2.87 -2.21
N VAL A 17 3.98 -3.70 -3.21
CA VAL A 17 2.61 -4.18 -3.46
C VAL A 17 2.09 -5.00 -2.27
N LEU A 18 2.91 -5.92 -1.76
CA LEU A 18 2.56 -6.72 -0.59
C LEU A 18 2.29 -5.83 0.63
N SER A 19 3.11 -4.82 0.87
CA SER A 19 2.91 -3.86 1.96
C SER A 19 1.62 -3.07 1.81
N ALA A 20 1.26 -2.65 0.59
CA ALA A 20 -0.01 -1.97 0.33
C ALA A 20 -1.21 -2.89 0.62
N ILE A 21 -1.16 -4.15 0.16
CA ILE A 21 -2.19 -5.17 0.44
C ILE A 21 -2.33 -5.41 1.94
N VAL A 22 -1.21 -5.55 2.66
CA VAL A 22 -1.23 -5.72 4.12
C VAL A 22 -1.85 -4.49 4.80
N GLY A 23 -1.53 -3.28 4.33
CA GLY A 23 -2.16 -2.04 4.83
C GLY A 23 -3.67 -2.05 4.65
N TYR A 24 -4.14 -2.45 3.47
CA TYR A 24 -5.57 -2.60 3.16
C TYR A 24 -6.25 -3.63 4.07
N LEU A 25 -5.66 -4.82 4.21
CA LEU A 25 -6.22 -5.91 5.03
C LEU A 25 -6.24 -5.56 6.52
N LEU A 26 -5.20 -4.91 7.03
CA LEU A 26 -5.16 -4.43 8.42
C LEU A 26 -6.24 -3.39 8.66
N LEU A 27 -6.37 -2.40 7.76
CA LEU A 27 -7.40 -1.37 7.88
C LEU A 27 -8.80 -1.99 7.82
N GLY A 28 -9.06 -2.86 6.85
CA GLY A 28 -10.35 -3.55 6.71
C GLY A 28 -10.67 -4.44 7.91
N SER A 29 -9.68 -5.14 8.46
CA SER A 29 -9.86 -5.98 9.66
C SER A 29 -10.14 -5.13 10.90
N ILE A 30 -9.41 -4.04 11.11
CA ILE A 30 -9.61 -3.13 12.25
C ILE A 30 -10.99 -2.46 12.14
N TRP A 31 -11.37 -2.02 10.95
CA TRP A 31 -12.67 -1.41 10.69
C TRP A 31 -13.81 -2.41 10.90
N GLY A 32 -13.68 -3.62 10.35
CA GLY A 32 -14.67 -4.69 10.54
C GLY A 32 -14.82 -5.08 12.00
N TRP A 33 -13.73 -5.13 12.76
CA TRP A 33 -13.79 -5.36 14.21
C TRP A 33 -14.50 -4.22 14.95
N ALA A 34 -14.21 -2.96 14.60
CA ALA A 34 -14.84 -1.81 15.23
C ALA A 34 -16.35 -1.74 14.95
N GLN A 35 -16.77 -2.08 13.73
CA GLN A 35 -18.17 -1.98 13.29
C GLN A 35 -18.95 -3.29 13.39
N ALA A 36 -18.34 -4.36 13.90
CA ALA A 36 -18.89 -5.72 13.93
C ALA A 36 -19.34 -6.22 12.54
N GLU A 37 -18.67 -5.76 11.49
CA GLU A 37 -18.97 -6.05 10.09
C GLU A 37 -17.87 -6.88 9.43
N SER A 38 -18.21 -7.54 8.32
CA SER A 38 -17.25 -8.38 7.60
C SER A 38 -16.26 -7.57 6.74
N LEU A 39 -15.09 -8.16 6.45
CA LEU A 39 -14.11 -7.56 5.53
C LEU A 39 -14.67 -7.44 4.09
N GLN A 40 -15.62 -8.29 3.72
CA GLN A 40 -16.35 -8.18 2.45
C GLN A 40 -17.23 -6.93 2.44
N TYR A 41 -17.97 -6.66 3.52
CA TYR A 41 -18.75 -5.43 3.68
C TYR A 41 -17.85 -4.18 3.59
N PHE A 42 -16.67 -4.20 4.23
CA PHE A 42 -15.70 -3.11 4.10
C PHE A 42 -15.28 -2.88 2.63
N HIS A 43 -15.04 -3.94 1.86
CA HIS A 43 -14.66 -3.80 0.46
C HIS A 43 -15.80 -3.22 -0.40
N GLU A 44 -16.99 -3.80 -0.31
CA GLU A 44 -18.12 -3.42 -1.16
C GLU A 44 -18.67 -2.03 -0.79
N GLU A 45 -18.87 -1.78 0.50
CA GLU A 45 -19.61 -0.61 0.96
C GLU A 45 -18.71 0.60 1.24
N VAL A 46 -17.51 0.35 1.80
CA VAL A 46 -16.60 1.42 2.22
C VAL A 46 -15.57 1.73 1.14
N PHE A 47 -14.98 0.72 0.51
CA PHE A 47 -13.94 0.95 -0.50
C PHE A 47 -14.50 1.20 -1.91
N VAL A 48 -15.51 0.42 -2.35
CA VAL A 48 -16.06 0.52 -3.71
C VAL A 48 -17.13 1.60 -3.81
N ARG A 49 -18.12 1.60 -2.92
CA ARG A 49 -19.28 2.50 -3.01
C ARG A 49 -19.05 3.93 -2.52
N SER A 50 -18.01 4.18 -1.72
CA SER A 50 -17.80 5.48 -1.09
C SER A 50 -16.54 6.20 -1.59
N PRO A 51 -16.66 7.18 -2.51
CA PRO A 51 -15.51 7.90 -3.06
C PRO A 51 -14.67 8.61 -1.99
N LEU A 52 -15.34 9.19 -0.99
CA LEU A 52 -14.70 9.93 0.11
C LEU A 52 -13.77 9.06 0.97
N PHE A 53 -14.07 7.77 1.12
CA PHE A 53 -13.25 6.85 1.92
C PHE A 53 -12.12 6.24 1.11
N LYS A 54 -12.30 6.12 -0.21
CA LYS A 54 -11.33 5.49 -1.12
C LYS A 54 -9.95 6.16 -1.06
N ASP A 55 -9.90 7.49 -1.10
CA ASP A 55 -8.64 8.24 -1.05
C ASP A 55 -7.90 8.05 0.27
N ARG A 56 -8.65 8.07 1.38
CA ARG A 56 -8.09 7.89 2.72
C ARG A 56 -7.53 6.47 2.88
N ILE A 57 -8.27 5.47 2.41
CA ILE A 57 -7.84 4.06 2.44
C ILE A 57 -6.55 3.88 1.61
N LEU A 58 -6.52 4.42 0.39
CA LEU A 58 -5.33 4.35 -0.46
C LEU A 58 -4.14 5.10 0.14
N SER A 59 -4.37 6.23 0.81
CA SER A 59 -3.31 6.96 1.51
C SER A 59 -2.72 6.14 2.66
N VAL A 60 -3.56 5.43 3.42
CA VAL A 60 -3.09 4.48 4.46
C VAL A 60 -2.31 3.32 3.84
N CYS A 61 -2.73 2.82 2.67
CA CYS A 61 -1.98 1.81 1.93
C CYS A 61 -0.63 2.32 1.41
N ALA A 62 -0.50 3.60 1.06
CA ALA A 62 0.81 4.20 0.75
C ALA A 62 1.70 4.24 2.00
N LEU A 63 1.14 4.62 3.15
CA LEU A 63 1.87 4.68 4.42
C LEU A 63 2.35 3.30 4.87
N SER A 64 1.60 2.23 4.61
CA SER A 64 2.01 0.87 4.96
C SER A 64 3.24 0.37 4.17
N ILE A 65 3.63 1.04 3.09
CA ILE A 65 4.87 0.76 2.33
C ILE A 65 6.11 1.29 3.08
N VAL A 66 5.96 2.32 3.90
CA VAL A 66 7.07 3.00 4.59
C VAL A 66 7.91 2.06 5.47
N PRO A 67 7.32 1.15 6.29
CA PRO A 67 8.10 0.17 7.05
C PRO A 67 8.97 -0.73 6.18
N ALA A 68 8.47 -1.21 5.03
CA ALA A 68 9.22 -2.05 4.11
C ALA A 68 10.36 -1.28 3.44
N PHE A 69 10.09 -0.03 3.03
CA PHE A 69 11.12 0.87 2.52
C PHE A 69 12.22 1.14 3.56
N HIS A 70 11.83 1.51 4.79
CA HIS A 70 12.79 1.80 5.86
C HIS A 70 13.62 0.57 6.25
N LEU A 71 13.03 -0.62 6.29
CA LEU A 71 13.76 -1.87 6.54
C LEU A 71 14.78 -2.17 5.44
N ALA A 72 14.40 -1.97 4.17
CA ALA A 72 15.29 -2.14 3.03
C ALA A 72 16.45 -1.14 3.06
N TYR A 73 16.15 0.12 3.40
CA TYR A 73 17.15 1.18 3.54
C TYR A 73 18.15 0.87 4.66
N ARG A 74 17.69 0.47 5.85
CA ARG A 74 18.57 0.03 6.95
C ARG A 74 19.47 -1.15 6.56
N ARG A 75 19.00 -2.01 5.67
CA ARG A 75 19.71 -3.20 5.19
C ARG A 75 20.63 -2.94 3.99
N ARG A 76 20.78 -1.68 3.55
CA ARG A 76 21.49 -1.24 2.33
C ARG A 76 21.04 -2.00 1.08
N MET A 77 19.73 -2.20 0.93
CA MET A 77 19.13 -2.82 -0.23
C MET A 77 18.57 -1.75 -1.16
N ASP A 78 19.47 -1.06 -1.88
CA ASP A 78 19.13 0.14 -2.65
C ASP A 78 18.18 -0.16 -3.82
N ARG A 79 18.32 -1.34 -4.47
CA ARG A 79 17.46 -1.71 -5.60
C ARG A 79 16.06 -2.09 -5.10
N PHE A 80 15.98 -2.79 -3.98
CA PHE A 80 14.71 -3.07 -3.32
C PHE A 80 14.00 -1.77 -2.89
N ALA A 81 14.73 -0.85 -2.26
CA ALA A 81 14.18 0.44 -1.83
C ALA A 81 13.66 1.28 -3.01
N LYS A 82 14.35 1.27 -4.16
CA LYS A 82 13.85 1.89 -5.39
C LYS A 82 12.56 1.24 -5.89
N GLY A 83 12.45 -0.08 -5.79
CA GLY A 83 11.24 -0.81 -6.17
C GLY A 83 10.04 -0.48 -5.29
N THR A 84 10.22 -0.38 -3.96
CA THR A 84 9.14 0.02 -3.05
C THR A 84 8.74 1.49 -3.25
N LEU A 85 9.71 2.37 -3.50
CA LEU A 85 9.46 3.77 -3.82
C LEU A 85 8.66 3.93 -5.12
N PHE A 86 8.96 3.13 -6.14
CA PHE A 86 8.20 3.11 -7.39
C PHE A 86 6.72 2.80 -7.15
N VAL A 87 6.42 1.79 -6.32
CA VAL A 87 5.03 1.46 -5.97
C VAL A 87 4.36 2.59 -5.21
N MET A 88 5.08 3.22 -4.27
CA MET A 88 4.55 4.36 -3.51
C MET A 88 4.14 5.51 -4.43
N ILE A 89 5.00 5.86 -5.40
CA ILE A 89 4.70 6.89 -6.40
C ILE A 89 3.50 6.46 -7.25
N ALA A 90 3.48 5.23 -7.76
CA ALA A 90 2.37 4.73 -8.56
C ALA A 90 1.04 4.77 -7.80
N LEU A 91 1.05 4.46 -6.49
CA LEU A 91 -0.13 4.51 -5.63
C LEU A 91 -0.61 5.96 -5.47
N VAL A 92 0.29 6.89 -5.20
CA VAL A 92 -0.04 8.32 -5.09
C VAL A 92 -0.62 8.85 -6.40
N MET A 93 -0.02 8.52 -7.54
CA MET A 93 -0.56 8.89 -8.86
C MET A 93 -1.97 8.30 -9.08
N SER A 94 -2.20 7.08 -8.61
CA SER A 94 -3.52 6.43 -8.69
C SER A 94 -4.56 7.16 -7.82
N ILE A 95 -4.17 7.64 -6.64
CA ILE A 95 -5.03 8.46 -5.76
C ILE A 95 -5.41 9.75 -6.46
N VAL A 96 -4.43 10.49 -7.01
CA VAL A 96 -4.67 11.75 -7.71
C VAL A 96 -5.58 11.53 -8.92
N TRP A 97 -5.38 10.45 -9.67
CA TRP A 97 -6.23 10.11 -10.81
C TRP A 97 -7.69 9.82 -10.39
N LEU A 98 -7.88 9.10 -9.29
CA LEU A 98 -9.21 8.83 -8.73
C LEU A 98 -9.90 10.10 -8.23
N GLN A 99 -9.14 11.02 -7.62
CA GLN A 99 -9.64 12.33 -7.16
C GLN A 99 -10.09 13.24 -8.29
N MET A 100 -9.35 13.28 -9.40
CA MET A 100 -9.73 14.09 -10.56
C MET A 100 -10.94 13.53 -11.32
N GLY A 101 -11.25 12.23 -11.14
CA GLY A 101 -12.36 11.55 -11.82
C GLY A 101 -13.71 11.66 -11.11
N THR A 102 -13.78 12.23 -9.90
CA THR A 102 -15.02 12.47 -9.15
C THR A 102 -15.47 13.92 -9.32
N PRO A 103 -16.54 14.21 -10.11
CA PRO A 103 -17.14 15.55 -10.17
C PRO A 103 -17.88 15.94 -8.89
#